data_AF-A0A817DQN6-F1
#
_entry.id   AF-A0A817DQN6-F1
#
_cell.length_a   1.000
_cell.length_b   1.000
_cell.length_c   1.000
_cell.angle_alpha   90.00
_cell.angle_beta   90.00
_cell.angle_gamma   90.00
#
_symmetry.space_group_name_H-M   'P 1'
#
loop_
_entity.id
_entity.type
_entity.pdbx_description
1 polymer ?
#
loop_
_entity_poly.entity_id
_entity_poly.type
_entity_poly.pdbx_seq_one_letter_code
_entity_poly.pdbx_strand_id
1 'polypeptide(L)'
;MKPSKQFNSSQYSSLSTRQTDFQSFIINKDPKTISNSELKKLLDQHPKQLNKMRHKSSQQQISILIDFMSTLYRVPKSTLLSVAHNKFFTLLQFPFTDLLRRWCRSSDLTDNEIYMFRTIVKLIKRFLKATDANELLPSWLLDTTFLNTVADCLTYIATSKEFLYDKNNRLLKYFTRLIDSYVRYQEFFDDENHSNKDALVLLLDPILQCLTSSRYIDTFTNISQDKKSMTTNEKFFLLKCPSFVISYKGLRLEQTMNNLLSTMLPQYVTLLDKIVPAVQNWKRAMTRSVQYLLKTINHGADQFQINAKLVSKHLSLIDHVLKLVNEPIFYNNLEETLSNSETNFMNTAISFLVNMISEPAILAQVKESQVTPVFLRLTSCQYKPLVINAYNLIADTTREEDIKEMDKPGQLLENIIDSLKTTLQQPSKDTSHHEQLLETLKGNQFCAYIFHTNFHLEYDYIQCC
;
A
#
# COMPACT_ATOMS: atom_id res chain seq x y z
N MET A 1 -61.64 12.12 -47.34
CA MET A 1 -62.31 12.78 -46.20
C MET A 1 -62.12 11.92 -44.97
N LYS A 2 -61.49 12.48 -43.94
CA LYS A 2 -61.36 11.92 -42.58
C LYS A 2 -62.63 12.23 -41.79
N PRO A 3 -62.98 11.42 -40.79
CA PRO A 3 -63.51 11.91 -39.54
C PRO A 3 -62.50 11.72 -38.41
N SER A 4 -62.27 12.83 -37.71
CA SER A 4 -61.56 12.99 -36.46
C SER A 4 -62.26 12.25 -35.31
N LYS A 5 -61.51 11.44 -34.56
CA LYS A 5 -61.84 11.12 -33.17
C LYS A 5 -60.85 11.83 -32.25
N GLN A 6 -61.37 12.80 -31.51
CA GLN A 6 -60.71 13.45 -30.38
C GLN A 6 -60.31 12.37 -29.36
N PHE A 7 -59.03 12.30 -29.04
CA PHE A 7 -58.55 11.62 -27.83
C PHE A 7 -58.30 12.69 -26.76
N ASN A 8 -58.94 12.49 -25.62
CA ASN A 8 -58.92 13.36 -24.44
C ASN A 8 -57.50 13.77 -24.01
N SER A 9 -57.25 15.07 -24.01
CA SER A 9 -55.99 15.72 -23.61
C SER A 9 -55.91 16.05 -22.10
N SER A 10 -56.69 15.40 -21.25
CA SER A 10 -56.81 15.77 -19.82
C SER A 10 -56.14 14.82 -18.82
N GLN A 11 -55.39 13.81 -19.27
CA GLN A 11 -54.67 12.89 -18.37
C GLN A 11 -53.13 12.98 -18.42
N TYR A 12 -52.56 13.87 -19.25
CA TYR A 12 -51.10 14.11 -19.30
C TYR A 12 -50.63 15.38 -18.57
N SER A 13 -51.55 16.12 -17.93
CA SER A 13 -51.23 17.38 -17.23
C SER A 13 -50.77 17.21 -15.78
N SER A 14 -50.88 16.00 -15.19
CA SER A 14 -50.46 15.73 -13.81
C SER A 14 -49.06 15.11 -13.68
N LEU A 15 -48.42 14.75 -14.80
CA LEU A 15 -47.03 14.28 -14.87
C LEU A 15 -46.03 15.38 -15.23
N SER A 16 -46.47 16.47 -15.86
CA SER A 16 -45.62 17.60 -16.23
C SER A 16 -45.31 18.56 -15.07
N THR A 17 -46.18 18.62 -14.06
CA THR A 17 -46.04 19.51 -12.89
C THR A 17 -45.06 18.99 -11.82
N ARG A 18 -44.63 17.72 -11.88
CA ARG A 18 -43.61 17.17 -10.97
C ARG A 18 -42.19 17.15 -11.54
N GLN A 19 -42.02 17.48 -12.83
CA GLN A 19 -40.71 17.66 -13.44
C GLN A 19 -40.15 19.09 -13.25
N THR A 20 -41.01 20.08 -12.99
CA THR A 20 -40.62 21.49 -12.87
C THR A 20 -39.87 21.82 -11.57
N ASP A 21 -40.09 21.10 -10.48
CA ASP A 21 -39.37 21.36 -9.21
C ASP A 21 -37.89 20.92 -9.24
N PHE A 22 -37.50 20.14 -10.26
CA PHE A 22 -36.15 19.56 -10.39
C PHE A 22 -35.42 19.99 -11.68
N GLN A 23 -36.00 20.84 -12.52
CA GLN A 23 -35.27 21.46 -13.65
C GLN A 23 -34.26 22.53 -13.20
N SER A 24 -34.25 22.90 -11.92
CA SER A 24 -33.23 23.80 -11.33
C SER A 24 -31.86 23.14 -11.09
N PHE A 25 -31.72 21.83 -11.37
CA PHE A 25 -30.49 21.07 -11.13
C PHE A 25 -29.48 21.13 -12.28
N ILE A 26 -29.89 21.60 -13.46
CA ILE A 26 -28.95 21.84 -14.55
C ILE A 26 -28.19 23.10 -14.17
N ILE A 27 -26.96 22.92 -13.72
CA ILE A 27 -25.98 23.99 -13.68
C ILE A 27 -25.80 24.41 -15.15
N ASN A 28 -26.59 25.40 -15.57
CA ASN A 28 -26.59 25.94 -16.93
C ASN A 28 -25.27 26.67 -17.28
N LYS A 29 -24.37 26.83 -16.29
CA LYS A 29 -23.03 27.40 -16.43
C LYS A 29 -21.99 26.29 -16.60
N ASP A 30 -20.90 26.59 -17.31
CA ASP A 30 -19.74 25.70 -17.38
C ASP A 30 -19.21 25.43 -15.96
N PRO A 31 -19.16 24.17 -15.48
CA PRO A 31 -18.60 23.83 -14.19
C PRO A 31 -17.18 24.38 -13.96
N LYS A 32 -16.40 24.60 -15.02
CA LYS A 32 -15.04 25.14 -14.96
C LYS A 32 -14.97 26.60 -14.51
N THR A 33 -16.07 27.35 -14.61
CA THR A 33 -16.13 28.79 -14.27
C THR A 33 -16.83 29.05 -12.94
N ILE A 34 -17.23 28.01 -12.20
CA ILE A 34 -17.93 28.15 -10.92
C ILE A 34 -16.97 28.72 -9.87
N SER A 35 -17.36 29.83 -9.23
CA SER A 35 -16.64 30.45 -8.13
C SER A 35 -16.88 29.74 -6.78
N ASN A 36 -16.02 30.00 -5.79
CA ASN A 36 -16.13 29.37 -4.46
C ASN A 36 -17.47 29.68 -3.77
N SER A 37 -17.95 30.93 -3.90
CA SER A 37 -19.21 31.37 -3.29
C SER A 37 -20.43 30.76 -3.96
N GLU A 38 -20.40 30.58 -5.29
CA GLU A 38 -21.44 29.88 -6.05
C GLU A 38 -21.48 28.39 -5.69
N LEU A 39 -20.32 27.73 -5.62
CA LEU A 39 -20.23 26.33 -5.23
C LEU A 39 -20.73 26.09 -3.80
N LYS A 40 -20.36 26.98 -2.87
CA LYS A 40 -20.83 26.91 -1.48
C LYS A 40 -22.35 27.07 -1.40
N LYS A 41 -22.93 28.05 -2.13
CA LYS A 41 -24.39 28.24 -2.20
C LYS A 41 -25.11 27.01 -2.77
N LEU A 42 -24.59 26.42 -3.84
CA LEU A 42 -25.11 25.17 -4.39
C LEU A 42 -25.09 24.09 -3.31
N LEU A 43 -23.92 23.83 -2.73
CA LEU A 43 -23.76 22.79 -1.70
C LEU A 43 -24.60 23.02 -0.46
N ASP A 44 -24.82 24.25 0.00
CA ASP A 44 -25.63 24.55 1.19
C ASP A 44 -27.14 24.36 0.96
N GLN A 45 -27.61 24.47 -0.28
CA GLN A 45 -29.01 24.23 -0.66
C GLN A 45 -29.35 22.73 -0.73
N HIS A 46 -28.36 21.88 -1.01
CA HIS A 46 -28.57 20.46 -1.27
C HIS A 46 -28.81 19.57 -0.03
N PRO A 47 -28.32 19.84 1.20
CA PRO A 47 -28.66 19.09 2.40
C PRO A 47 -30.16 18.97 2.66
N LYS A 48 -30.92 20.05 2.44
CA LYS A 48 -32.39 20.04 2.55
C LYS A 48 -33.03 19.15 1.49
N GLN A 49 -32.43 19.05 0.30
CA GLN A 49 -32.93 18.21 -0.79
C GLN A 49 -32.51 16.74 -0.63
N LEU A 50 -31.29 16.44 -0.17
CA LEU A 50 -30.82 15.10 0.20
C LEU A 50 -31.68 14.47 1.30
N ASN A 51 -32.05 15.26 2.31
CA ASN A 51 -32.98 14.80 3.34
C ASN A 51 -34.39 14.53 2.78
N LYS A 52 -34.87 15.36 1.84
CA LYS A 52 -36.14 15.09 1.11
C LYS A 52 -36.04 13.87 0.19
N MET A 53 -34.84 13.54 -0.31
CA MET A 53 -34.60 12.37 -1.17
C MET A 53 -34.61 11.04 -0.42
N ARG A 54 -34.47 11.03 0.91
CA ARG A 54 -34.60 9.80 1.74
C ARG A 54 -35.95 9.09 1.56
N HIS A 55 -36.99 9.80 1.11
CA HIS A 55 -38.35 9.28 0.92
C HIS A 55 -38.68 8.98 -0.56
N LYS A 56 -37.72 9.09 -1.49
CA LYS A 56 -37.92 8.84 -2.93
C LYS A 56 -37.49 7.42 -3.32
N SER A 57 -37.91 6.97 -4.51
CA SER A 57 -37.40 5.73 -5.10
C SER A 57 -35.89 5.79 -5.32
N SER A 58 -35.20 4.66 -5.07
CA SER A 58 -33.73 4.55 -5.15
C SER A 58 -33.16 5.07 -6.48
N GLN A 59 -33.83 4.77 -7.61
CA GLN A 59 -33.38 5.19 -8.95
C GLN A 59 -33.37 6.71 -9.16
N GLN A 60 -34.38 7.43 -8.67
CA GLN A 60 -34.44 8.90 -8.81
C GLN A 60 -33.37 9.59 -7.96
N GLN A 61 -33.10 9.05 -6.76
CA GLN A 61 -32.03 9.54 -5.90
C GLN A 61 -30.66 9.35 -6.56
N ILE A 62 -30.41 8.19 -7.17
CA ILE A 62 -29.16 7.89 -7.88
C ILE A 62 -28.93 8.85 -9.06
N SER A 63 -29.96 9.12 -9.88
CA SER A 63 -29.82 10.05 -11.02
C SER A 63 -29.40 11.46 -10.59
N ILE A 64 -30.05 12.01 -9.55
CA ILE A 64 -29.74 13.36 -9.05
C ILE A 64 -28.31 13.41 -8.48
N LEU A 65 -27.91 12.37 -7.74
CA LEU A 65 -26.55 12.26 -7.22
C LEU A 65 -25.51 12.18 -8.34
N ILE A 66 -25.79 11.43 -9.40
CA ILE A 66 -24.90 11.29 -10.56
C ILE A 66 -24.64 12.64 -11.24
N ASP A 67 -25.68 13.41 -11.50
CA ASP A 67 -25.56 14.72 -12.15
C ASP A 67 -24.78 15.70 -11.29
N PHE A 68 -25.07 15.70 -9.98
CA PHE A 68 -24.40 16.56 -9.04
C PHE A 68 -22.92 16.21 -8.88
N MET A 69 -22.60 14.94 -8.70
CA MET A 69 -21.23 14.44 -8.58
C MET A 69 -20.43 14.65 -9.87
N SER A 70 -21.07 14.51 -11.03
CA SER A 70 -20.46 14.79 -12.34
C SER A 70 -20.10 16.28 -12.48
N THR A 71 -20.91 17.16 -11.90
CA THR A 71 -20.61 18.60 -11.87
C THR A 71 -19.45 18.91 -10.92
N LEU A 72 -19.49 18.40 -9.69
CA LEU A 72 -18.38 18.57 -8.71
C LEU A 72 -17.03 18.07 -9.26
N TYR A 73 -17.06 17.00 -10.05
CA TYR A 73 -15.85 16.47 -10.69
C TYR A 73 -15.24 17.42 -11.74
N ARG A 74 -16.03 18.34 -12.33
CA ARG A 74 -15.59 19.29 -13.36
C ARG A 74 -15.23 20.69 -12.82
N VAL A 75 -15.67 21.03 -11.62
CA VAL A 75 -15.32 22.27 -10.90
C VAL A 75 -13.81 22.41 -10.72
N PRO A 76 -13.19 23.61 -10.78
CA PRO A 76 -11.76 23.79 -10.51
C PRO A 76 -11.31 23.20 -9.16
N LYS A 77 -10.08 22.66 -9.14
CA LYS A 77 -9.54 21.92 -7.99
C LYS A 77 -9.48 22.78 -6.71
N SER A 78 -9.01 24.02 -6.83
CA SER A 78 -8.93 25.00 -5.73
C SER A 78 -10.32 25.32 -5.15
N THR A 79 -11.31 25.51 -6.02
CA THR A 79 -12.69 25.78 -5.63
C THR A 79 -13.33 24.59 -4.92
N LEU A 80 -13.13 23.38 -5.45
CA LEU A 80 -13.62 22.15 -4.82
C LEU A 80 -13.04 21.95 -3.40
N LEU A 81 -11.76 22.26 -3.20
CA LEU A 81 -11.14 22.12 -1.88
C LEU A 81 -11.72 23.08 -0.84
N SER A 82 -12.07 24.30 -1.24
CA SER A 82 -12.64 25.31 -0.33
C SER A 82 -13.96 24.89 0.32
N VAL A 83 -14.58 23.81 -0.17
CA VAL A 83 -15.87 23.29 0.30
C VAL A 83 -15.78 21.84 0.80
N ALA A 84 -14.59 21.27 1.00
CA ALA A 84 -14.41 19.87 1.38
C ALA A 84 -15.13 19.48 2.70
N HIS A 85 -15.25 20.43 3.64
CA HIS A 85 -15.96 20.27 4.92
C HIS A 85 -17.46 20.55 4.84
N ASN A 86 -18.01 20.83 3.65
CA ASN A 86 -19.44 21.10 3.53
C ASN A 86 -20.27 19.88 3.93
N LYS A 87 -21.37 20.11 4.67
CA LYS A 87 -22.31 19.08 5.14
C LYS A 87 -22.85 18.18 4.03
N PHE A 88 -22.90 18.66 2.80
CA PHE A 88 -23.22 17.84 1.63
C PHE A 88 -22.36 16.56 1.56
N PHE A 89 -21.05 16.68 1.79
CA PHE A 89 -20.14 15.54 1.70
C PHE A 89 -20.39 14.52 2.82
N THR A 90 -20.70 14.98 4.04
CA THR A 90 -21.17 14.10 5.11
C THR A 90 -22.47 13.38 4.73
N LEU A 91 -23.41 14.06 4.06
CA LEU A 91 -24.65 13.42 3.62
C LEU A 91 -24.45 12.44 2.45
N LEU A 92 -23.40 12.61 1.64
CA LEU A 92 -23.01 11.68 0.59
C LEU A 92 -22.59 10.31 1.14
N GLN A 93 -22.15 10.26 2.42
CA GLN A 93 -21.83 9.02 3.11
C GLN A 93 -23.01 8.03 3.08
N PHE A 94 -24.25 8.47 3.31
CA PHE A 94 -25.40 7.58 3.40
C PHE A 94 -25.67 6.75 2.13
N PRO A 95 -25.87 7.36 0.94
CA PRO A 95 -26.10 6.59 -0.28
C PRO A 95 -24.87 5.76 -0.68
N PHE A 96 -23.67 6.17 -0.28
CA PHE A 96 -22.46 5.41 -0.57
C PHE A 96 -22.34 4.17 0.32
N THR A 97 -22.58 4.32 1.62
CA THR A 97 -22.68 3.22 2.59
C THR A 97 -23.75 2.22 2.18
N ASP A 98 -24.93 2.67 1.76
CA ASP A 98 -26.00 1.78 1.29
C ASP A 98 -25.58 0.95 0.08
N LEU A 99 -24.93 1.59 -0.91
CA LEU A 99 -24.42 0.91 -2.09
C LEU A 99 -23.39 -0.17 -1.72
N LEU A 100 -22.44 0.13 -0.84
CA LEU A 100 -21.45 -0.84 -0.37
C LEU A 100 -22.12 -2.00 0.37
N ARG A 101 -23.07 -1.72 1.28
CA ARG A 101 -23.81 -2.78 1.99
C ARG A 101 -24.57 -3.70 1.05
N ARG A 102 -25.22 -3.14 0.02
CA ARG A 102 -25.94 -3.93 -0.99
C ARG A 102 -24.99 -4.79 -1.82
N TRP A 103 -23.85 -4.25 -2.22
CA TRP A 103 -22.80 -5.03 -2.89
C TRP A 103 -22.34 -6.22 -2.03
N CYS A 104 -22.11 -5.98 -0.73
CA CYS A 104 -21.58 -6.97 0.20
C CYS A 104 -22.65 -7.99 0.66
N ARG A 105 -23.92 -7.77 0.29
CA ARG A 105 -25.03 -8.72 0.38
C ARG A 105 -25.35 -9.40 -0.96
N SER A 106 -24.40 -9.40 -1.90
CA SER A 106 -24.53 -10.01 -3.23
C SER A 106 -25.71 -9.50 -4.06
N SER A 107 -26.20 -8.28 -3.80
CA SER A 107 -27.25 -7.69 -4.63
C SER A 107 -26.68 -7.21 -5.96
N ASP A 108 -27.30 -7.58 -7.08
CA ASP A 108 -26.94 -7.06 -8.39
C ASP A 108 -27.11 -5.52 -8.39
N LEU A 109 -25.99 -4.81 -8.57
CA LEU A 109 -25.98 -3.35 -8.72
C LEU A 109 -26.20 -2.98 -10.19
N THR A 110 -27.04 -1.97 -10.41
CA THR A 110 -27.29 -1.37 -11.72
C THR A 110 -26.08 -0.59 -12.23
N ASP A 111 -25.99 -0.37 -13.54
CA ASP A 111 -24.91 0.43 -14.14
C ASP A 111 -24.83 1.87 -13.58
N ASN A 112 -25.98 2.46 -13.24
CA ASN A 112 -26.05 3.78 -12.62
C ASN A 112 -25.44 3.78 -11.21
N GLU A 113 -25.70 2.73 -10.41
CA GLU A 113 -25.09 2.58 -9.08
C GLU A 113 -23.57 2.40 -9.21
N ILE A 114 -23.11 1.56 -10.14
CA ILE A 114 -21.68 1.38 -10.43
C ILE A 114 -21.05 2.71 -10.87
N TYR A 115 -21.75 3.51 -11.69
CA TYR A 115 -21.30 4.82 -12.13
C TYR A 115 -21.23 5.82 -10.97
N MET A 116 -22.22 5.82 -10.07
CA MET A 116 -22.22 6.63 -8.85
C MET A 116 -21.02 6.28 -7.97
N PHE A 117 -20.79 5.00 -7.69
CA PHE A 117 -19.62 4.53 -6.92
C PHE A 117 -18.31 5.00 -7.55
N ARG A 118 -18.12 4.79 -8.86
CA ARG A 118 -16.95 5.26 -9.60
C ARG A 118 -16.72 6.76 -9.41
N THR A 119 -17.79 7.55 -9.47
CA THR A 119 -17.70 9.03 -9.45
C THR A 119 -17.35 9.52 -8.05
N ILE A 120 -17.93 8.91 -7.00
CA ILE A 120 -17.58 9.20 -5.60
C ILE A 120 -16.11 8.88 -5.34
N VAL A 121 -15.62 7.70 -5.71
CA VAL A 121 -14.20 7.32 -5.51
C VAL A 121 -13.24 8.24 -6.27
N LYS A 122 -13.60 8.65 -7.49
CA LYS A 122 -12.82 9.63 -8.26
C LYS A 122 -12.77 10.98 -7.55
N LEU A 123 -13.87 11.41 -6.93
CA LEU A 123 -13.92 12.66 -6.20
C LEU A 123 -13.04 12.61 -4.94
N ILE A 124 -13.11 11.52 -4.16
CA ILE A 124 -12.23 11.28 -3.00
C ILE A 124 -10.76 11.36 -3.41
N LYS A 125 -10.38 10.65 -4.47
CA LYS A 125 -9.01 10.70 -4.99
C LYS A 125 -8.59 12.10 -5.43
N ARG A 126 -9.54 12.90 -5.93
CA ARG A 126 -9.28 14.28 -6.34
C ARG A 126 -8.98 15.18 -5.14
N PHE A 127 -9.68 14.99 -4.02
CA PHE A 127 -9.37 15.66 -2.76
C PHE A 127 -7.96 15.30 -2.28
N LEU A 128 -7.61 14.01 -2.26
CA LEU A 128 -6.29 13.52 -1.82
C LEU A 128 -5.11 13.97 -2.68
N LYS A 129 -5.31 14.15 -4.00
CA LYS A 129 -4.25 14.67 -4.88
C LYS A 129 -4.05 16.18 -4.76
N ALA A 130 -4.88 16.85 -3.99
CA ALA A 130 -4.94 18.30 -3.90
C ALA A 130 -4.29 18.87 -2.66
N THR A 131 -3.96 18.00 -1.73
CA THR A 131 -3.49 18.33 -0.41
C THR A 131 -1.98 18.10 -0.34
N ASP A 132 -1.22 19.19 -0.35
CA ASP A 132 0.06 19.29 0.36
C ASP A 132 -0.17 19.63 1.85
N ALA A 133 -1.43 19.80 2.27
CA ALA A 133 -1.85 20.20 3.61
C ALA A 133 -2.84 19.19 4.22
N ASN A 134 -2.55 18.81 5.47
CA ASN A 134 -3.10 17.69 6.25
C ASN A 134 -4.61 17.77 6.61
N GLU A 135 -5.34 18.81 6.23
CA GLU A 135 -6.62 19.14 6.89
C GLU A 135 -7.90 18.98 6.06
N LEU A 136 -7.82 18.68 4.76
CA LEU A 136 -8.99 18.84 3.85
C LEU A 136 -9.69 17.54 3.45
N LEU A 137 -9.44 16.42 4.11
CA LEU A 137 -10.22 15.21 3.84
C LEU A 137 -11.63 15.35 4.39
N PRO A 138 -12.66 14.93 3.63
CA PRO A 138 -14.00 14.84 4.16
C PRO A 138 -14.01 13.92 5.39
N SER A 139 -14.32 14.48 6.56
CA SER A 139 -14.22 13.80 7.86
C SER A 139 -15.03 12.50 7.93
N TRP A 140 -16.11 12.38 7.15
CA TRP A 140 -16.92 11.18 7.06
C TRP A 140 -16.18 9.95 6.50
N LEU A 141 -15.04 10.12 5.81
CA LEU A 141 -14.24 8.99 5.34
C LEU A 141 -13.58 8.20 6.47
N LEU A 142 -13.43 8.84 7.64
CA LEU A 142 -12.93 8.26 8.87
C LEU A 142 -14.04 7.96 9.88
N ASP A 143 -15.31 8.18 9.50
CA ASP A 143 -16.44 7.85 10.35
C ASP A 143 -16.52 6.33 10.57
N THR A 144 -16.68 5.94 11.84
CA THR A 144 -16.72 4.53 12.26
C THR A 144 -17.78 3.72 11.50
N THR A 145 -18.95 4.30 11.21
CA THR A 145 -20.02 3.59 10.49
C THR A 145 -19.62 3.30 9.05
N PHE A 146 -18.94 4.26 8.40
CA PHE A 146 -18.44 4.07 7.05
C PHE A 146 -17.30 3.06 7.03
N LEU A 147 -16.32 3.19 7.93
CA LEU A 147 -15.19 2.27 8.03
C LEU A 147 -15.63 0.84 8.32
N ASN A 148 -16.61 0.64 9.21
CA ASN A 148 -17.20 -0.69 9.44
C ASN A 148 -17.83 -1.27 8.16
N THR A 149 -18.47 -0.43 7.34
CA THR A 149 -19.02 -0.90 6.05
C THR A 149 -17.92 -1.27 5.06
N VAL A 150 -16.80 -0.54 5.04
CA VAL A 150 -15.63 -0.90 4.24
C VAL A 150 -15.02 -2.21 4.73
N ALA A 151 -14.92 -2.40 6.05
CA ALA A 151 -14.47 -3.62 6.70
C ALA A 151 -15.34 -4.84 6.36
N ASP A 152 -16.67 -4.69 6.39
CA ASP A 152 -17.62 -5.73 5.97
C ASP A 152 -17.37 -6.15 4.52
N CYS A 153 -17.09 -5.18 3.65
CA CYS A 153 -16.80 -5.45 2.25
C CYS A 153 -15.46 -6.14 2.01
N LEU A 154 -14.42 -5.80 2.79
CA LEU A 154 -13.16 -6.53 2.80
C LEU A 154 -13.37 -7.99 3.24
N THR A 155 -14.13 -8.19 4.31
CA THR A 155 -14.48 -9.52 4.82
C THR A 155 -15.27 -10.33 3.78
N TYR A 156 -16.22 -9.71 3.10
CA TYR A 156 -16.96 -10.32 1.99
C TYR A 156 -16.03 -10.72 0.84
N ILE A 157 -15.08 -9.85 0.45
CA ILE A 157 -14.08 -10.17 -0.59
C ILE A 157 -13.19 -11.34 -0.16
N ALA A 158 -12.81 -11.43 1.11
CA ALA A 158 -11.97 -12.52 1.63
C ALA A 158 -12.69 -13.88 1.67
N THR A 159 -14.00 -13.88 1.95
CA THR A 159 -14.73 -15.11 2.32
C THR A 159 -15.77 -15.59 1.29
N SER A 160 -16.38 -14.69 0.51
CA SER A 160 -17.58 -15.01 -0.29
C SER A 160 -17.27 -15.72 -1.61
N LYS A 161 -17.64 -17.01 -1.73
CA LYS A 161 -17.52 -17.81 -2.97
C LYS A 161 -18.14 -17.14 -4.21
N GLU A 162 -19.19 -16.35 -4.04
CA GLU A 162 -19.91 -15.64 -5.12
C GLU A 162 -19.12 -14.47 -5.72
N PHE A 163 -18.07 -14.02 -5.05
CA PHE A 163 -17.19 -12.96 -5.55
C PHE A 163 -16.47 -13.34 -6.86
N LEU A 164 -16.38 -14.64 -7.18
CA LEU A 164 -15.62 -15.18 -8.32
C LEU A 164 -16.20 -14.84 -9.70
N TYR A 165 -17.41 -14.26 -9.80
CA TYR A 165 -18.02 -13.90 -11.08
C TYR A 165 -17.54 -12.54 -11.63
N ASP A 166 -17.36 -12.46 -12.96
CA ASP A 166 -16.85 -11.30 -13.70
C ASP A 166 -17.59 -9.97 -13.42
N LYS A 167 -18.88 -10.03 -13.04
CA LYS A 167 -19.68 -8.86 -12.65
C LYS A 167 -19.03 -8.07 -11.49
N ASN A 168 -18.35 -8.75 -10.57
CA ASN A 168 -17.70 -8.13 -9.41
C ASN A 168 -16.39 -7.39 -9.76
N ASN A 169 -15.77 -7.66 -10.91
CA ASN A 169 -14.47 -7.09 -11.27
C ASN A 169 -14.51 -5.56 -11.42
N ARG A 170 -15.62 -5.00 -11.93
CA ARG A 170 -15.79 -3.54 -12.06
C ARG A 170 -15.91 -2.86 -10.70
N LEU A 171 -16.68 -3.45 -9.79
CA LEU A 171 -16.87 -2.93 -8.43
C LEU A 171 -15.58 -3.04 -7.63
N LEU A 172 -14.91 -4.19 -7.67
CA LEU A 172 -13.61 -4.37 -7.03
C LEU A 172 -12.60 -3.34 -7.54
N LYS A 173 -12.58 -3.02 -8.83
CA LYS A 173 -11.67 -2.00 -9.37
C LYS A 173 -11.86 -0.64 -8.72
N TYR A 174 -13.09 -0.24 -8.42
CA TYR A 174 -13.38 1.02 -7.74
C TYR A 174 -13.13 0.93 -6.24
N PHE A 175 -13.46 -0.21 -5.62
CA PHE A 175 -13.14 -0.47 -4.23
C PHE A 175 -11.63 -0.48 -3.96
N THR A 176 -10.85 -1.10 -4.84
CA THR A 176 -9.37 -1.08 -4.83
C THR A 176 -8.84 0.36 -4.85
N ARG A 177 -9.49 1.26 -5.60
CA ARG A 177 -9.12 2.69 -5.65
C ARG A 177 -9.52 3.44 -4.38
N LEU A 178 -10.58 3.01 -3.69
CA LEU A 178 -10.93 3.50 -2.37
C LEU A 178 -9.88 3.07 -1.35
N ILE A 179 -9.47 1.79 -1.34
CA ILE A 179 -8.36 1.32 -0.49
C ILE A 179 -7.06 2.07 -0.79
N ASP A 180 -6.71 2.30 -2.06
CA ASP A 180 -5.57 3.15 -2.44
C ASP A 180 -5.64 4.57 -1.87
N SER A 181 -6.84 5.08 -1.64
CA SER A 181 -7.05 6.40 -1.05
C SER A 181 -6.68 6.38 0.44
N TYR A 182 -6.97 5.30 1.16
CA TYR A 182 -6.54 5.09 2.54
C TYR A 182 -5.05 4.74 2.67
N VAL A 183 -4.45 4.03 1.71
CA VAL A 183 -2.98 3.82 1.69
C VAL A 183 -2.27 5.16 1.62
N ARG A 184 -2.65 6.00 0.65
CA ARG A 184 -2.10 7.36 0.51
C ARG A 184 -2.32 8.18 1.77
N TYR A 185 -3.52 8.06 2.36
CA TYR A 185 -3.82 8.72 3.61
C TYR A 185 -2.80 8.36 4.69
N GLN A 186 -2.52 7.08 4.89
CA GLN A 186 -1.53 6.65 5.89
C GLN A 186 -0.11 7.13 5.56
N GLU A 187 0.27 7.18 4.27
CA GLU A 187 1.58 7.68 3.82
C GLU A 187 1.78 9.19 4.08
N PHE A 188 0.71 10.00 4.07
CA PHE A 188 0.79 11.45 4.22
C PHE A 188 0.88 11.95 5.67
N PHE A 189 0.38 11.18 6.64
CA PHE A 189 0.43 11.62 8.03
C PHE A 189 1.74 11.19 8.66
N ASP A 190 2.55 12.17 9.08
CA ASP A 190 3.71 11.94 9.94
C ASP A 190 3.26 11.55 11.35
N ASP A 191 4.17 11.02 12.17
CA ASP A 191 3.83 10.38 13.46
C ASP A 191 3.05 11.25 14.44
N GLU A 192 3.04 12.57 14.30
CA GLU A 192 2.48 13.52 15.28
C GLU A 192 0.93 13.66 15.27
N ASN A 193 0.22 13.13 14.27
CA ASN A 193 -1.26 13.20 14.16
C ASN A 193 -1.94 11.81 14.34
N HIS A 194 -1.79 11.22 15.53
CA HIS A 194 -2.22 9.85 15.83
C HIS A 194 -3.74 9.60 15.74
N SER A 195 -4.60 10.57 16.11
CA SER A 195 -6.04 10.32 16.30
C SER A 195 -6.77 9.85 15.03
N ASN A 196 -6.39 10.34 13.85
CA ASN A 196 -6.99 9.92 12.59
C ASN A 196 -6.37 8.64 12.02
N LYS A 197 -5.10 8.36 12.32
CA LYS A 197 -4.44 7.08 11.98
C LYS A 197 -5.10 5.92 12.73
N ASP A 198 -5.47 6.15 13.98
CA ASP A 198 -6.10 5.14 14.82
C ASP A 198 -7.49 4.73 14.33
N ALA A 199 -8.24 5.62 13.67
CA ALA A 199 -9.53 5.23 13.09
C ALA A 199 -9.37 4.11 12.03
N LEU A 200 -8.28 4.12 11.26
CA LEU A 200 -8.01 3.13 10.22
C LEU A 200 -7.60 1.75 10.77
N VAL A 201 -7.37 1.64 12.08
CA VAL A 201 -7.13 0.34 12.74
C VAL A 201 -8.28 -0.64 12.47
N LEU A 202 -9.51 -0.13 12.30
CA LEU A 202 -10.71 -0.92 11.99
C LEU A 202 -10.60 -1.70 10.67
N LEU A 203 -9.74 -1.26 9.75
CA LEU A 203 -9.53 -1.90 8.47
C LEU A 203 -8.40 -2.94 8.50
N LEU A 204 -7.59 -2.99 9.56
CA LEU A 204 -6.46 -3.92 9.63
C LEU A 204 -6.96 -5.36 9.65
N ASP A 205 -7.78 -5.76 10.63
CA ASP A 205 -8.22 -7.16 10.75
C ASP A 205 -8.87 -7.69 9.46
N PRO A 206 -9.80 -6.97 8.79
CA PRO A 206 -10.33 -7.40 7.49
C PRO A 206 -9.28 -7.49 6.37
N ILE A 207 -8.27 -6.62 6.36
CA ILE A 207 -7.13 -6.72 5.43
C ILE A 207 -6.28 -7.94 5.77
N LEU A 208 -6.02 -8.22 7.05
CA LEU A 208 -5.30 -9.43 7.46
C LEU A 208 -6.07 -10.69 7.05
N GLN A 209 -7.41 -10.70 7.17
CA GLN A 209 -8.25 -11.78 6.66
C GLN A 209 -8.12 -11.94 5.14
N CYS A 210 -8.03 -10.85 4.38
CA CYS A 210 -7.76 -10.93 2.95
C CYS A 210 -6.42 -11.61 2.68
N LEU A 211 -5.37 -11.24 3.41
CA LEU A 211 -4.03 -11.80 3.26
C LEU A 211 -3.97 -13.27 3.68
N THR A 212 -4.61 -13.66 4.78
CA THR A 212 -4.63 -15.04 5.32
C THR A 212 -5.66 -15.94 4.66
N SER A 213 -6.49 -15.42 3.75
CA SER A 213 -7.51 -16.21 3.05
C SER A 213 -6.89 -17.18 2.04
N SER A 214 -7.58 -18.30 1.80
CA SER A 214 -7.21 -19.22 0.72
C SER A 214 -7.13 -18.52 -0.64
N ARG A 215 -7.92 -17.47 -0.85
CA ARG A 215 -7.93 -16.68 -2.08
C ARG A 215 -6.61 -15.98 -2.34
N TYR A 216 -5.97 -15.47 -1.29
CA TYR A 216 -4.65 -14.88 -1.45
C TYR A 216 -3.66 -15.92 -1.97
N ILE A 217 -3.63 -17.09 -1.33
CA ILE A 217 -2.76 -18.21 -1.72
C ILE A 217 -3.08 -18.71 -3.14
N ASP A 218 -4.36 -18.89 -3.47
CA ASP A 218 -4.82 -19.29 -4.79
C ASP A 218 -4.44 -18.23 -5.84
N THR A 219 -4.63 -16.96 -5.53
CA THR A 219 -4.26 -15.85 -6.43
C THR A 219 -2.75 -15.84 -6.67
N PHE A 220 -1.96 -16.08 -5.64
CA PHE A 220 -0.51 -16.14 -5.76
C PHE A 220 -0.06 -17.34 -6.60
N THR A 221 -0.62 -18.52 -6.33
CA THR A 221 -0.27 -19.78 -7.01
C THR A 221 -0.69 -19.76 -8.48
N ASN A 222 -1.82 -19.13 -8.80
CA ASN A 222 -2.36 -19.09 -10.16
C ASN A 222 -1.82 -17.94 -11.03
N ILE A 223 -1.01 -17.02 -10.47
CA ILE A 223 -0.30 -16.07 -11.34
C ILE A 223 0.71 -16.86 -12.16
N SER A 224 0.46 -16.89 -13.48
CA SER A 224 1.43 -17.44 -14.43
C SER A 224 2.76 -16.73 -14.27
N GLN A 225 3.84 -17.52 -14.18
CA GLN A 225 5.18 -17.01 -13.92
C GLN A 225 5.67 -16.08 -15.03
N ASP A 226 5.20 -16.28 -16.26
CA ASP A 226 5.50 -15.46 -17.45
C ASP A 226 4.64 -14.18 -17.58
N LYS A 227 3.72 -13.92 -16.64
CA LYS A 227 2.74 -12.85 -16.74
C LYS A 227 3.38 -11.46 -16.53
N LYS A 228 3.19 -10.57 -17.50
CA LYS A 228 3.67 -9.17 -17.39
C LYS A 228 2.74 -8.25 -16.60
N SER A 229 1.43 -8.50 -16.60
CA SER A 229 0.44 -7.60 -16.00
C SER A 229 -0.63 -8.34 -15.21
N MET A 230 -0.93 -7.83 -14.02
CA MET A 230 -1.95 -8.41 -13.14
C MET A 230 -3.38 -7.94 -13.45
N THR A 231 -4.35 -8.82 -13.22
CA THR A 231 -5.80 -8.53 -13.20
C THR A 231 -6.16 -7.64 -12.02
N THR A 232 -7.42 -7.19 -11.92
CA THR A 232 -7.89 -6.40 -10.77
C THR A 232 -7.87 -7.21 -9.48
N ASN A 233 -8.34 -8.47 -9.50
CA ASN A 233 -8.28 -9.37 -8.35
C ASN A 233 -6.85 -9.57 -7.86
N GLU A 234 -5.93 -9.88 -8.79
CA GLU A 234 -4.52 -10.08 -8.47
C GLU A 234 -3.87 -8.84 -7.86
N LYS A 235 -4.12 -7.65 -8.44
CA LYS A 235 -3.62 -6.39 -7.87
C LYS A 235 -4.17 -6.14 -6.48
N PHE A 236 -5.44 -6.44 -6.26
CA PHE A 236 -6.09 -6.22 -4.98
C PHE A 236 -5.42 -7.06 -3.88
N PHE A 237 -5.39 -8.39 -4.06
CA PHE A 237 -4.84 -9.30 -3.05
C PHE A 237 -3.32 -9.17 -2.91
N LEU A 238 -2.56 -9.12 -4.02
CA LEU A 238 -1.10 -9.25 -3.97
C LEU A 238 -0.36 -7.92 -3.86
N LEU A 239 -1.01 -6.80 -4.16
CA LEU A 239 -0.37 -5.48 -4.05
C LEU A 239 -1.10 -4.54 -3.10
N LYS A 240 -2.45 -4.50 -3.13
CA LYS A 240 -3.20 -3.47 -2.37
C LYS A 240 -3.43 -3.81 -0.92
N CYS A 241 -3.81 -5.05 -0.61
CA CYS A 241 -3.87 -5.51 0.78
C CYS A 241 -2.48 -5.40 1.46
N PRO A 242 -1.37 -5.86 0.84
CA PRO A 242 -0.01 -5.63 1.36
C PRO A 242 0.33 -4.15 1.52
N SER A 243 0.06 -3.32 0.50
CA SER A 243 0.31 -1.87 0.57
C SER A 243 -0.36 -1.21 1.77
N PHE A 244 -1.57 -1.62 2.13
CA PHE A 244 -2.28 -1.07 3.29
C PHE A 244 -1.53 -1.34 4.59
N VAL A 245 -1.09 -2.60 4.80
CA VAL A 245 -0.31 -2.98 5.98
C VAL A 245 1.03 -2.22 6.00
N ILE A 246 1.74 -2.19 4.87
CA ILE A 246 3.05 -1.51 4.76
C ILE A 246 2.94 0.00 4.99
N SER A 247 1.79 0.61 4.67
CA SER A 247 1.58 2.04 4.94
C SER A 247 1.17 2.34 6.40
N TYR A 248 0.75 1.33 7.17
CA TYR A 248 0.25 1.53 8.52
C TYR A 248 1.41 1.78 9.50
N LYS A 249 1.37 2.93 10.19
CA LYS A 249 2.32 3.35 11.22
C LYS A 249 1.63 3.68 12.56
N GLY A 250 0.45 3.11 12.81
CA GLY A 250 -0.32 3.40 14.03
C GLY A 250 0.14 2.57 15.22
N LEU A 251 -0.41 2.86 16.40
CA LEU A 251 0.03 2.30 17.69
C LEU A 251 -0.08 0.77 17.80
N ARG A 252 -0.89 0.12 16.95
CA ARG A 252 -1.06 -1.34 16.95
C ARG A 252 -0.14 -2.06 15.98
N LEU A 253 0.87 -1.40 15.41
CA LEU A 253 1.71 -1.99 14.36
C LEU A 253 2.37 -3.29 14.83
N GLU A 254 3.06 -3.28 15.97
CA GLU A 254 3.74 -4.47 16.51
C GLU A 254 2.76 -5.65 16.71
N GLN A 255 1.62 -5.41 17.37
CA GLN A 255 0.59 -6.43 17.58
C GLN A 255 0.02 -6.96 16.25
N THR A 256 -0.22 -6.07 15.29
CA THR A 256 -0.73 -6.41 13.95
C THR A 256 0.27 -7.31 13.22
N MET A 257 1.55 -6.94 13.23
CA MET A 257 2.62 -7.72 12.61
C MET A 257 2.78 -9.09 13.28
N ASN A 258 2.75 -9.15 14.61
CA ASN A 258 2.81 -10.42 15.34
C ASN A 258 1.65 -11.37 14.94
N ASN A 259 0.42 -10.86 14.91
CA ASN A 259 -0.76 -11.65 14.55
C ASN A 259 -0.71 -12.12 13.09
N LEU A 260 -0.32 -11.21 12.18
CA LEU A 260 -0.19 -11.50 10.75
C LEU A 260 0.86 -12.58 10.50
N LEU A 261 2.09 -12.35 10.96
CA LEU A 261 3.22 -13.22 10.66
C LEU A 261 3.09 -14.59 11.32
N SER A 262 2.56 -14.67 12.54
CA SER A 262 2.28 -15.95 13.21
C SER A 262 1.32 -16.84 12.41
N THR A 263 0.43 -16.24 11.62
CA THR A 263 -0.53 -16.97 10.78
C THR A 263 0.01 -17.24 9.38
N MET A 264 0.70 -16.25 8.79
CA MET A 264 1.04 -16.25 7.38
C MET A 264 2.37 -16.94 7.06
N LEU A 265 3.37 -16.85 7.93
CA LEU A 265 4.72 -17.33 7.63
C LEU A 265 4.75 -18.80 7.18
N PRO A 266 4.06 -19.76 7.84
CA PRO A 266 4.05 -21.15 7.38
C PRO A 266 3.50 -21.31 5.96
N GLN A 267 2.45 -20.55 5.62
CA GLN A 267 1.83 -20.59 4.29
C GLN A 267 2.72 -19.95 3.23
N TYR A 268 3.38 -18.84 3.58
CA TYR A 268 4.31 -18.15 2.70
C TYR A 268 5.55 -18.98 2.38
N VAL A 269 6.11 -19.66 3.38
CA VAL A 269 7.21 -20.62 3.16
C VAL A 269 6.78 -21.69 2.17
N THR A 270 5.64 -22.36 2.43
CA THR A 270 5.11 -23.42 1.56
C THR A 270 4.82 -22.93 0.13
N LEU A 271 4.39 -21.68 0.00
CA LEU A 271 4.16 -21.05 -1.30
C LEU A 271 5.49 -20.81 -2.03
N LEU A 272 6.50 -20.27 -1.33
CA LEU A 272 7.82 -20.00 -1.88
C LEU A 272 8.54 -21.29 -2.32
N ASP A 273 8.40 -22.39 -1.56
CA ASP A 273 8.91 -23.71 -1.93
C ASP A 273 8.50 -24.11 -3.36
N LYS A 274 7.28 -23.75 -3.76
CA LYS A 274 6.71 -24.10 -5.07
C LYS A 274 7.15 -23.18 -6.18
N ILE A 275 7.30 -21.88 -5.90
CA ILE A 275 7.49 -20.87 -6.95
C ILE A 275 8.96 -20.51 -7.18
N VAL A 276 9.79 -20.49 -6.12
CA VAL A 276 11.21 -20.11 -6.19
C VAL A 276 12.03 -21.03 -7.10
N PRO A 277 11.79 -22.35 -7.19
CA PRO A 277 12.51 -23.22 -8.13
C PRO A 277 12.43 -22.77 -9.59
N ALA A 278 11.38 -22.04 -9.98
CA ALA A 278 11.18 -21.56 -11.35
C ALA A 278 11.42 -20.06 -11.51
N VAL A 279 12.20 -19.45 -10.62
CA VAL A 279 12.56 -18.02 -10.60
C VAL A 279 13.04 -17.48 -11.95
N GLN A 280 13.78 -18.27 -12.72
CA GLN A 280 14.27 -17.90 -14.07
C GLN A 280 13.14 -17.53 -15.05
N ASN A 281 11.93 -18.05 -14.83
CA ASN A 281 10.75 -17.78 -15.66
C ASN A 281 9.95 -16.57 -15.18
N TRP A 282 10.28 -16.02 -14.01
CA TRP A 282 9.50 -14.95 -13.41
C TRP A 282 9.55 -13.68 -14.27
N LYS A 283 8.38 -13.11 -14.48
CA LYS A 283 8.20 -11.78 -15.04
C LYS A 283 7.67 -10.83 -13.98
N ARG A 284 7.53 -9.56 -14.38
CA ARG A 284 7.15 -8.43 -13.55
C ARG A 284 6.00 -8.69 -12.56
N ALA A 285 4.97 -9.47 -12.94
CA ALA A 285 3.88 -9.75 -12.00
C ALA A 285 4.37 -10.58 -10.81
N MET A 286 5.04 -11.70 -11.05
CA MET A 286 5.55 -12.57 -9.98
C MET A 286 6.61 -11.84 -9.13
N THR A 287 7.59 -11.17 -9.77
CA THR A 287 8.62 -10.40 -9.07
C THR A 287 8.00 -9.37 -8.13
N ARG A 288 6.96 -8.65 -8.56
CA ARG A 288 6.27 -7.68 -7.71
C ARG A 288 5.46 -8.33 -6.59
N SER A 289 4.79 -9.45 -6.85
CA SER A 289 4.05 -10.16 -5.79
C SER A 289 4.98 -10.59 -4.66
N VAL A 290 6.12 -11.21 -5.00
CA VAL A 290 7.11 -11.66 -4.02
C VAL A 290 7.76 -10.47 -3.33
N GLN A 291 8.07 -9.39 -4.06
CA GLN A 291 8.53 -8.15 -3.45
C GLN A 291 7.56 -7.64 -2.38
N TYR A 292 6.26 -7.57 -2.67
CA TYR A 292 5.27 -7.08 -1.72
C TYR A 292 5.09 -8.02 -0.52
N LEU A 293 5.18 -9.33 -0.74
CA LEU A 293 5.22 -10.32 0.35
C LEU A 293 6.40 -10.04 1.29
N LEU A 294 7.61 -9.88 0.75
CA LEU A 294 8.80 -9.58 1.55
C LEU A 294 8.69 -8.22 2.26
N LYS A 295 8.16 -7.19 1.59
CA LYS A 295 7.89 -5.89 2.22
C LYS A 295 6.91 -6.00 3.38
N THR A 296 5.86 -6.81 3.24
CA THR A 296 4.92 -7.04 4.33
C THR A 296 5.60 -7.73 5.51
N ILE A 297 6.43 -8.76 5.28
CA ILE A 297 7.15 -9.42 6.38
C ILE A 297 8.17 -8.48 7.03
N ASN A 298 8.85 -7.65 6.23
CA ASN A 298 9.84 -6.71 6.74
C ASN A 298 9.24 -5.48 7.43
N HIS A 299 7.94 -5.25 7.32
CA HIS A 299 7.32 -4.01 7.79
C HIS A 299 7.40 -3.88 9.31
N GLY A 300 8.00 -2.78 9.78
CA GLY A 300 8.26 -2.52 11.20
C GLY A 300 9.41 -3.36 11.80
N ALA A 301 10.16 -4.13 11.01
CA ALA A 301 11.26 -4.96 11.53
C ALA A 301 12.48 -4.13 11.98
N ASP A 302 12.63 -2.91 11.46
CA ASP A 302 13.59 -1.91 11.90
C ASP A 302 13.26 -1.34 13.30
N GLN A 303 11.98 -1.35 13.67
CA GLN A 303 11.47 -0.84 14.95
C GLN A 303 11.27 -1.94 15.99
N PHE A 304 10.83 -3.13 15.56
CA PHE A 304 10.44 -4.22 16.43
C PHE A 304 11.16 -5.52 16.04
N GLN A 305 11.85 -6.14 17.00
CA GLN A 305 12.54 -7.42 16.80
C GLN A 305 11.58 -8.62 16.62
N ILE A 306 10.27 -8.43 16.80
CA ILE A 306 9.28 -9.53 16.74
C ILE A 306 9.28 -10.24 15.38
N ASN A 307 9.49 -9.50 14.28
CA ASN A 307 9.47 -10.09 12.94
C ASN A 307 10.64 -11.06 12.76
N ALA A 308 11.86 -10.66 13.16
CA ALA A 308 13.04 -11.53 13.11
C ALA A 308 12.84 -12.78 13.98
N LYS A 309 12.29 -12.64 15.19
CA LYS A 309 11.98 -13.76 16.10
C LYS A 309 10.96 -14.75 15.54
N LEU A 310 10.00 -14.26 14.74
CA LEU A 310 9.03 -15.13 14.08
C LEU A 310 9.64 -15.81 12.85
N VAL A 311 10.44 -15.08 12.07
CA VAL A 311 11.14 -15.62 10.90
C VAL A 311 12.18 -16.67 11.29
N SER A 312 12.84 -16.55 12.45
CA SER A 312 13.84 -17.52 12.92
C SER A 312 13.26 -18.92 13.16
N LYS A 313 11.93 -19.03 13.35
CA LYS A 313 11.21 -20.31 13.42
C LYS A 313 11.00 -20.97 12.05
N HIS A 314 11.32 -20.26 10.98
CA HIS A 314 11.03 -20.60 9.59
C HIS A 314 12.24 -20.33 8.68
N LEU A 315 13.43 -20.82 9.05
CA LEU A 315 14.71 -20.55 8.35
C LEU A 315 14.68 -20.86 6.84
N SER A 316 13.84 -21.77 6.38
CA SER A 316 13.55 -21.99 4.95
C SER A 316 13.16 -20.71 4.19
N LEU A 317 12.53 -19.71 4.85
CA LEU A 317 12.27 -18.42 4.23
C LEU A 317 13.57 -17.68 3.90
N ILE A 318 14.57 -17.77 4.78
CA ILE A 318 15.91 -17.21 4.57
C ILE A 318 16.56 -17.91 3.38
N ASP A 319 16.51 -19.24 3.31
CA ASP A 319 17.05 -20.00 2.18
C ASP A 319 16.41 -19.58 0.84
N HIS A 320 15.09 -19.39 0.83
CA HIS A 320 14.39 -18.86 -0.35
C HIS A 320 14.89 -17.48 -0.74
N VAL A 321 15.02 -16.56 0.22
CA VAL A 321 15.49 -15.19 -0.06
C VAL A 321 16.93 -15.21 -0.54
N LEU A 322 17.81 -15.99 0.08
CA LEU A 322 19.21 -16.13 -0.34
C LEU A 322 19.33 -16.72 -1.75
N LYS A 323 18.52 -17.74 -2.06
CA LYS A 323 18.43 -18.28 -3.42
C LYS A 323 17.98 -17.20 -4.40
N LEU A 324 16.89 -16.48 -4.10
CA LEU A 324 16.37 -15.42 -4.96
C LEU A 324 17.37 -14.29 -5.18
N VAL A 325 18.10 -13.91 -4.13
CA VAL A 325 19.18 -12.94 -4.22
C VAL A 325 20.19 -13.50 -5.22
N ASN A 326 20.75 -14.69 -5.01
CA ASN A 326 21.78 -15.32 -5.84
C ASN A 326 21.39 -15.64 -7.31
N GLU A 327 20.17 -15.33 -7.77
CA GLU A 327 19.73 -15.64 -9.13
C GLU A 327 20.25 -14.63 -10.18
N PRO A 328 20.96 -15.09 -11.22
CA PRO A 328 21.57 -14.21 -12.25
C PRO A 328 20.59 -13.26 -12.95
N ILE A 329 19.32 -13.66 -13.08
CA ILE A 329 18.31 -12.88 -13.78
C ILE A 329 18.06 -11.52 -13.13
N PHE A 330 18.27 -11.38 -11.82
CA PHE A 330 18.05 -10.12 -11.14
C PHE A 330 19.28 -9.23 -11.25
N TYR A 331 20.49 -9.80 -11.15
CA TYR A 331 21.76 -9.07 -11.29
C TYR A 331 21.99 -8.51 -12.68
N ASN A 332 21.77 -9.32 -13.71
CA ASN A 332 22.05 -8.95 -15.10
C ASN A 332 21.15 -7.79 -15.58
N ASN A 333 20.08 -7.49 -14.85
CA ASN A 333 19.11 -6.44 -15.17
C ASN A 333 19.15 -5.25 -14.17
N LEU A 334 20.20 -5.14 -13.34
CA LEU A 334 20.43 -3.99 -12.46
C LEU A 334 20.92 -2.79 -13.28
N GLU A 335 20.02 -2.13 -14.02
CA GLU A 335 20.35 -0.95 -14.81
C GLU A 335 20.59 0.30 -13.94
N GLU A 336 21.52 1.14 -14.39
CA GLU A 336 22.20 2.21 -13.65
C GLU A 336 21.35 3.43 -13.27
N THR A 337 20.16 3.63 -13.86
CA THR A 337 19.45 4.93 -13.75
C THR A 337 17.95 4.86 -13.43
N LEU A 338 17.33 3.68 -13.31
CA LEU A 338 15.88 3.57 -13.04
C LEU A 338 15.56 2.54 -11.96
N SER A 339 14.57 2.87 -11.11
CA SER A 339 13.93 1.94 -10.18
C SER A 339 13.07 0.92 -10.94
N ASN A 340 13.71 0.03 -11.69
CA ASN A 340 13.04 -1.09 -12.35
C ASN A 340 12.56 -2.13 -11.32
N SER A 341 11.77 -3.12 -11.74
CA SER A 341 11.16 -4.10 -10.81
C SER A 341 12.21 -4.92 -10.07
N GLU A 342 13.28 -5.27 -10.76
CA GLU A 342 14.36 -6.16 -10.35
C GLU A 342 15.24 -5.46 -9.32
N THR A 343 15.70 -4.22 -9.56
CA THR A 343 16.43 -3.39 -8.59
C THR A 343 15.62 -3.16 -7.32
N ASN A 344 14.32 -2.85 -7.47
CA ASN A 344 13.44 -2.66 -6.31
C ASN A 344 13.23 -3.96 -5.52
N PHE A 345 13.15 -5.10 -6.21
CA PHE A 345 13.05 -6.42 -5.59
C PHE A 345 14.34 -6.76 -4.84
N MET A 346 15.51 -6.63 -5.47
CA MET A 346 16.81 -6.87 -4.84
C MET A 346 17.00 -6.00 -3.60
N ASN A 347 16.71 -4.71 -3.68
CA ASN A 347 16.79 -3.83 -2.51
C ASN A 347 15.86 -4.28 -1.38
N THR A 348 14.65 -4.76 -1.73
CA THR A 348 13.72 -5.29 -0.74
C THR A 348 14.24 -6.56 -0.09
N ALA A 349 14.79 -7.50 -0.88
CA ALA A 349 15.32 -8.76 -0.39
C ALA A 349 16.54 -8.56 0.52
N ILE A 350 17.48 -7.70 0.13
CA ILE A 350 18.66 -7.37 0.94
C ILE A 350 18.25 -6.62 2.22
N SER A 351 17.37 -5.61 2.13
CA SER A 351 16.86 -4.91 3.32
C SER A 351 16.13 -5.85 4.28
N PHE A 352 15.38 -6.83 3.75
CA PHE A 352 14.78 -7.88 4.55
C PHE A 352 15.86 -8.68 5.30
N LEU A 353 16.92 -9.14 4.62
CA LEU A 353 17.98 -9.88 5.29
C LEU A 353 18.66 -9.04 6.38
N VAL A 354 18.99 -7.76 6.12
CA VAL A 354 19.60 -6.84 7.10
C VAL A 354 18.78 -6.76 8.38
N ASN A 355 17.46 -6.64 8.26
CA ASN A 355 16.60 -6.52 9.44
C ASN A 355 16.39 -7.85 10.19
N MET A 356 16.69 -8.98 9.56
CA MET A 356 16.45 -10.31 10.15
C MET A 356 17.70 -10.90 10.80
N ILE A 357 18.90 -10.49 10.37
CA ILE A 357 20.18 -11.02 10.89
C ILE A 357 20.48 -10.63 12.34
N SER A 358 19.70 -9.73 12.95
CA SER A 358 19.76 -9.49 14.39
C SER A 358 19.43 -10.74 15.21
N GLU A 359 18.72 -11.71 14.63
CA GLU A 359 18.47 -13.01 15.26
C GLU A 359 19.60 -14.01 14.96
N PRO A 360 20.27 -14.57 15.99
CA PRO A 360 21.48 -15.39 15.81
C PRO A 360 21.30 -16.61 14.90
N ALA A 361 20.14 -17.27 14.94
CA ALA A 361 19.86 -18.43 14.09
C ALA A 361 19.80 -18.04 12.60
N ILE A 362 19.29 -16.85 12.30
CA ILE A 362 19.24 -16.33 10.93
C ILE A 362 20.64 -15.94 10.46
N LEU A 363 21.42 -15.27 11.31
CA LEU A 363 22.81 -14.92 11.00
C LEU A 363 23.65 -16.17 10.69
N ALA A 364 23.50 -17.23 11.50
CA ALA A 364 24.17 -18.50 11.28
C ALA A 364 23.80 -19.10 9.90
N GLN A 365 22.50 -19.14 9.57
CA GLN A 365 22.02 -19.64 8.28
C GLN A 365 22.60 -18.86 7.08
N VAL A 366 22.67 -17.52 7.19
CA VAL A 366 23.25 -16.68 6.13
C VAL A 366 24.75 -16.93 5.98
N LYS A 367 25.48 -17.07 7.10
CA LYS A 367 26.92 -17.40 7.10
C LYS A 367 27.21 -18.79 6.51
N GLU A 368 26.35 -19.76 6.76
CA GLU A 368 26.49 -21.13 6.22
C GLU A 368 26.25 -21.17 4.71
N SER A 369 25.41 -20.27 4.18
CA SER A 369 25.07 -20.20 2.77
C SER A 369 26.17 -19.61 1.88
N GLN A 370 27.28 -19.12 2.45
CA GLN A 370 28.45 -18.60 1.73
C GLN A 370 28.12 -17.54 0.65
N VAL A 371 27.16 -16.67 0.95
CA VAL A 371 26.66 -15.64 0.02
C VAL A 371 27.46 -14.33 0.02
N THR A 372 28.56 -14.24 0.79
CA THR A 372 29.45 -13.06 0.81
C THR A 372 29.87 -12.58 -0.59
N PRO A 373 30.26 -13.45 -1.55
CA PRO A 373 30.62 -13.03 -2.90
C PRO A 373 29.46 -12.39 -3.68
N VAL A 374 28.23 -12.72 -3.31
CA VAL A 374 27.01 -12.20 -3.90
C VAL A 374 26.75 -10.78 -3.39
N PHE A 375 26.91 -10.56 -2.08
CA PHE A 375 26.78 -9.23 -1.49
C PHE A 375 27.89 -8.28 -1.96
N LEU A 376 29.13 -8.76 -2.08
CA LEU A 376 30.24 -7.97 -2.66
C LEU A 376 29.91 -7.47 -4.06
N ARG A 377 29.34 -8.33 -4.91
CA ARG A 377 28.90 -7.94 -6.26
C ARG A 377 27.82 -6.87 -6.25
N LEU A 378 26.96 -6.82 -5.23
CA LEU A 378 25.94 -5.78 -5.11
C LEU A 378 26.51 -4.40 -4.74
N THR A 379 27.71 -4.35 -4.16
CA THR A 379 28.35 -3.07 -3.79
C THR A 379 28.80 -2.25 -5.00
N SER A 380 28.97 -2.86 -6.16
CA SER A 380 29.31 -2.16 -7.41
C SER A 380 28.09 -1.57 -8.13
N CYS A 381 26.88 -1.79 -7.61
CA CYS A 381 25.66 -1.21 -8.18
C CYS A 381 25.60 0.30 -7.96
N GLN A 382 24.95 1.05 -8.86
CA GLN A 382 24.78 2.51 -8.68
C GLN A 382 23.61 2.88 -7.75
N TYR A 383 22.72 1.94 -7.44
CA TYR A 383 21.55 2.21 -6.60
C TYR A 383 21.93 2.23 -5.11
N LYS A 384 22.18 3.44 -4.59
CA LYS A 384 22.70 3.67 -3.22
C LYS A 384 22.02 2.86 -2.11
N PRO A 385 20.67 2.80 -1.99
CA PRO A 385 20.05 2.04 -0.91
C PRO A 385 20.42 0.55 -0.90
N LEU A 386 20.54 -0.06 -2.08
CA LEU A 386 20.94 -1.47 -2.22
C LEU A 386 22.40 -1.66 -1.82
N VAL A 387 23.28 -0.74 -2.20
CA VAL A 387 24.71 -0.75 -1.84
C VAL A 387 24.88 -0.64 -0.32
N ILE A 388 24.18 0.29 0.32
CA ILE A 388 24.22 0.47 1.78
C ILE A 388 23.80 -0.83 2.49
N ASN A 389 22.67 -1.42 2.08
CA ASN A 389 22.19 -2.66 2.68
C ASN A 389 23.14 -3.85 2.42
N ALA A 390 23.77 -3.90 1.24
CA ALA A 390 24.75 -4.93 0.92
C ALA A 390 26.00 -4.81 1.80
N TYR A 391 26.47 -3.58 2.06
CA TYR A 391 27.56 -3.30 2.99
C TYR A 391 27.27 -3.75 4.41
N ASN A 392 26.05 -3.49 4.92
CA ASN A 392 25.64 -3.96 6.24
C ASN A 392 25.70 -5.49 6.34
N LEU A 393 25.16 -6.21 5.34
CA LEU A 393 25.23 -7.67 5.32
C LEU A 393 26.67 -8.19 5.25
N ILE A 394 27.54 -7.58 4.45
CA ILE A 394 28.95 -7.97 4.38
C ILE A 394 29.59 -7.83 5.76
N ALA A 395 29.38 -6.70 6.45
CA ALA A 395 29.93 -6.48 7.77
C ALA A 395 29.55 -7.64 8.72
N ASP A 396 28.29 -8.07 8.73
CA ASP A 396 27.84 -9.09 9.68
C ASP A 396 28.18 -10.53 9.27
N THR A 397 28.37 -10.79 7.97
CA THR A 397 28.50 -12.15 7.43
C THR A 397 29.92 -12.56 7.03
N THR A 398 30.81 -11.60 6.82
CA THR A 398 32.19 -11.87 6.36
C THR A 398 32.98 -12.66 7.40
N ARG A 399 33.63 -13.75 6.97
CA ARG A 399 34.58 -14.51 7.81
C ARG A 399 35.99 -13.99 7.60
N GLU A 400 36.89 -14.23 8.56
CA GLU A 400 38.29 -13.78 8.47
C GLU A 400 39.00 -14.31 7.20
N GLU A 401 38.65 -15.51 6.74
CA GLU A 401 39.18 -16.08 5.49
C GLU A 401 38.75 -15.28 4.24
N ASP A 402 37.47 -14.87 4.19
CA ASP A 402 36.94 -14.08 3.07
C ASP A 402 37.66 -12.72 2.94
N ILE A 403 38.02 -12.09 4.08
CA ILE A 403 38.75 -10.82 4.10
C ILE A 403 40.14 -10.97 3.50
N LYS A 404 40.82 -12.10 3.79
CA LYS A 404 42.17 -12.39 3.30
C LYS A 404 42.20 -12.63 1.80
N GLU A 405 41.11 -13.08 1.21
CA GLU A 405 40.98 -13.31 -0.24
C GLU A 405 40.52 -12.06 -1.01
N MET A 406 40.15 -10.96 -0.32
CA MET A 406 39.75 -9.71 -0.96
C MET A 406 40.96 -8.93 -1.49
N ASP A 407 40.82 -8.39 -2.70
CA ASP A 407 41.87 -7.60 -3.36
C ASP A 407 42.07 -6.22 -2.70
N LYS A 408 41.01 -5.65 -2.09
CA LYS A 408 41.02 -4.31 -1.44
C LYS A 408 40.11 -4.22 -0.20
N PRO A 409 40.38 -4.97 0.88
CA PRO A 409 39.54 -4.99 2.07
C PRO A 409 39.45 -3.63 2.77
N GLY A 410 40.55 -2.86 2.80
CA GLY A 410 40.59 -1.51 3.40
C GLY A 410 39.64 -0.50 2.72
N GLN A 411 39.56 -0.54 1.38
CA GLN A 411 38.64 0.34 0.63
C GLN A 411 37.17 -0.07 0.84
N LEU A 412 36.91 -1.36 1.05
CA LEU A 412 35.58 -1.85 1.42
C LEU A 412 35.17 -1.33 2.80
N LEU A 413 36.08 -1.41 3.78
CA LEU A 413 35.85 -0.89 5.13
C LEU A 413 35.64 0.63 5.10
N GLU A 414 36.45 1.38 4.36
CA GLU A 414 36.32 2.84 4.21
C GLU A 414 34.95 3.20 3.60
N ASN A 415 34.51 2.50 2.54
CA ASN A 415 33.20 2.69 1.94
C ASN A 415 32.05 2.31 2.88
N ILE A 416 32.19 1.22 3.65
CA ILE A 416 31.24 0.84 4.70
C ILE A 416 31.15 1.96 5.74
N ILE A 417 32.29 2.43 6.26
CA ILE A 417 32.36 3.50 7.26
C ILE A 417 31.77 4.81 6.72
N ASP A 418 32.07 5.21 5.50
CA ASP A 418 31.56 6.47 4.92
C ASP A 418 30.08 6.39 4.57
N SER A 419 29.62 5.23 4.10
CA SER A 419 28.20 4.92 3.93
C SER A 419 27.45 4.99 5.26
N LEU A 420 28.04 4.45 6.33
CA LEU A 420 27.49 4.51 7.69
C LEU A 420 27.51 5.94 8.23
N LYS A 421 28.59 6.71 8.08
CA LYS A 421 28.65 8.15 8.44
C LYS A 421 27.56 8.96 7.74
N THR A 422 27.35 8.70 6.44
CA THR A 422 26.30 9.37 5.66
C THR A 422 24.90 9.01 6.18
N THR A 423 24.70 7.77 6.62
CA THR A 423 23.46 7.29 7.23
C THR A 423 23.26 7.89 8.63
N LEU A 424 24.32 8.02 9.43
CA LEU A 424 24.33 8.61 10.77
C LEU A 424 24.15 10.14 10.75
N GLN A 425 24.54 10.82 9.66
CA GLN A 425 24.33 12.26 9.43
C GLN A 425 22.93 12.59 8.93
N GLN A 426 22.12 11.61 8.51
CA GLN A 426 20.70 11.84 8.28
C GLN A 426 19.99 11.96 9.63
N PRO A 427 19.14 12.98 9.84
CA PRO A 427 18.44 13.19 11.09
C PRO A 427 17.39 12.08 11.29
N SER A 428 17.83 10.98 11.88
CA SER A 428 16.98 9.94 12.45
C SER A 428 16.56 10.38 13.85
N LYS A 429 15.26 10.32 14.15
CA LYS A 429 14.70 10.56 15.50
C LYS A 429 14.91 9.34 16.43
N ASP A 430 15.59 8.29 15.97
CA ASP A 430 15.68 7.01 16.67
C ASP A 430 17.11 6.75 17.15
N THR A 431 17.38 7.11 18.41
CA THR A 431 18.66 6.90 19.11
C THR A 431 19.00 5.41 19.27
N SER A 432 18.00 4.51 19.25
CA SER A 432 18.20 3.07 19.41
C SER A 432 18.94 2.44 18.23
N HIS A 433 18.65 2.90 17.01
CA HIS A 433 19.29 2.44 15.78
C HIS A 433 20.74 2.94 15.70
N HIS A 434 21.02 4.16 16.15
CA HIS A 434 22.37 4.71 16.28
C HIS A 434 23.22 3.89 17.26
N GLU A 435 22.69 3.54 18.43
CA GLU A 435 23.40 2.75 19.44
C GLU A 435 23.63 1.30 19.00
N GLN A 436 22.65 0.65 18.37
CA GLN A 436 22.83 -0.69 17.80
C GLN A 436 23.82 -0.70 16.62
N LEU A 437 23.83 0.31 15.75
CA LEU A 437 24.84 0.44 14.68
C LEU A 437 26.25 0.61 15.26
N LEU A 438 26.40 1.45 16.29
CA LEU A 438 27.67 1.69 16.97
C LEU A 438 28.16 0.46 17.73
N GLU A 439 27.28 -0.30 18.38
CA GLU A 439 27.63 -1.58 19.00
C GLU A 439 27.98 -2.65 17.94
N THR A 440 27.26 -2.69 16.82
CA THR A 440 27.56 -3.59 15.70
C THR A 440 28.93 -3.27 15.12
N LEU A 441 29.29 -1.98 14.98
CA LEU A 441 30.62 -1.54 14.56
C LEU A 441 31.72 -1.90 15.56
N LYS A 442 31.45 -1.81 16.87
CA LYS A 442 32.38 -2.19 17.95
C LYS A 442 32.54 -3.71 18.09
N GLY A 443 31.51 -4.49 17.78
CA GLY A 443 31.50 -5.94 17.86
C GLY A 443 31.96 -6.66 16.58
N ASN A 444 32.16 -5.94 15.48
CA ASN A 444 32.44 -6.57 14.19
C ASN A 444 33.90 -7.05 14.08
N GLN A 445 34.08 -8.36 13.95
CA GLN A 445 35.38 -8.98 13.65
C GLN A 445 36.00 -8.46 12.35
N PHE A 446 35.19 -8.02 11.37
CA PHE A 446 35.67 -7.41 10.12
C PHE A 446 36.34 -6.04 10.37
N CYS A 447 35.71 -5.19 11.20
CA CYS A 447 36.30 -3.90 11.62
C CYS A 447 37.55 -4.15 12.46
N ALA A 448 37.47 -5.02 13.47
CA ALA A 448 38.61 -5.34 14.33
C ALA A 448 39.78 -5.95 13.55
N TYR A 449 39.54 -6.89 12.63
CA TYR A 449 40.57 -7.53 11.82
C TYR A 449 41.25 -6.55 10.86
N ILE A 450 40.49 -5.70 10.14
CA ILE A 450 41.08 -4.70 9.23
C ILE A 450 41.82 -3.60 10.01
N PHE A 451 41.30 -3.16 11.17
CA PHE A 451 42.02 -2.26 12.07
C PHE A 451 43.34 -2.88 12.53
N HIS A 452 43.33 -4.15 12.95
CA HIS A 452 44.55 -4.83 13.43
C HIS A 452 45.54 -5.20 12.31
N THR A 453 45.10 -5.42 11.08
CA THR A 453 45.99 -5.84 9.97
C THR A 453 46.48 -4.68 9.10
N ASN A 454 45.76 -3.56 9.01
CA ASN A 454 46.12 -2.43 8.12
C ASN A 454 46.46 -1.13 8.86
N PHE A 455 46.10 -0.99 10.14
CA PHE A 455 46.42 0.20 10.93
C PHE A 455 47.27 -0.18 12.16
N HIS A 456 48.59 -0.15 11.97
CA HIS A 456 49.54 -0.22 13.09
C HIS A 456 49.71 1.12 13.83
N LEU A 457 48.88 2.13 13.57
CA LEU A 457 49.00 3.46 14.17
C LEU A 457 47.60 4.01 14.52
N GLU A 458 47.50 4.52 15.75
CA GLU A 458 46.42 5.33 16.33
C GLU A 458 45.20 4.58 16.88
N TYR A 459 45.43 3.87 17.99
CA TYR A 459 44.40 3.32 18.90
C TYR A 459 43.67 4.41 19.73
N ASP A 460 44.03 5.70 19.57
CA ASP A 460 43.59 6.77 20.48
C ASP A 460 42.33 7.52 20.05
N TYR A 461 41.80 7.30 18.83
CA TYR A 461 40.66 8.09 18.34
C TYR A 461 39.27 7.49 18.72
N ILE A 462 39.18 6.18 18.94
CA ILE A 462 37.90 5.51 19.22
C ILE A 462 37.51 5.59 20.72
N GLN A 463 38.43 5.96 21.61
CA GLN A 463 38.12 6.20 23.02
C GLN A 463 37.52 7.59 23.31
N CYS A 464 37.39 8.48 22.31
CA CYS A 464 36.93 9.86 22.49
C CYS A 464 35.53 10.17 21.91
N CYS A 465 34.73 9.17 21.54
CA CYS A 465 33.33 9.36 21.13
C CYS A 465 32.36 8.59 22.04
#